data_AF-A0A5B8C259-F1
#
_entry.id   AF-A0A5B8C259-F1
#
_cell.length_a   1.000
_cell.length_b   1.000
_cell.length_c   1.000
_cell.angle_alpha   90.00
_cell.angle_beta   90.00
_cell.angle_gamma   90.00
#
_symmetry.space_group_name_H-M   'P 1'
#
loop_
_entity.id
_entity.type
_entity.pdbx_description
1 polymer ?
#
loop_
_entity_poly.entity_id
_entity_poly.type
_entity_poly.pdbx_seq_one_letter_code
_entity_poly.pdbx_strand_id
1 'polypeptide(L)'
;MGVPPGLGSRAGRHRRGRVHPVHLRAPGGLPAGQDPRDRRGGPGLARPQRGRVCPPRRAGEGGAGRGAAARPAGQAGLSVHVLLAPDRFSGTLTAVAAARALARGWRESAADDVVSEVPMSDGAAGLLDVVAAARGGTLVPVTVPGPLGVAVPAAVLHVPGPGGGTAYVEADQVLGAHLVAAADRRRAATAGTSAGLGELLLAAVGSGAGRVVVGLGPGVVHDAGAGLLAVLGGTAAAGDRRDDLLEAGGLALADLRVDDVLLAAARDALGTVDVVLALADDAPLLGLHGAGAILGQDPGVGPAVAQELERALGHATTELERTAARLVPRRPSLALADGAARPGPPVAARSPGAQGHSAGGATGHAHGAAAEPARLARRSGTGAGGGAAFLLRLLGARALAGAELVADAVDLAGHVARADLVVTGGRVLDAAALTESVPATVGRLAMARGLPVVAVAEEVHTSRREVAQIGISGTYEVVERRRAGVAAPAGETGTGHPVAPAPAELLAARGSRIARTWSS
;
A
#
# COMPACT_ATOMS: atom_id res chain seq x y z
N MET A 1 16.78 -46.51 -45.32
CA MET A 1 18.18 -46.88 -45.64
C MET A 1 18.99 -45.60 -45.64
N GLY A 2 20.05 -45.37 -44.87
CA GLY A 2 20.80 -46.25 -43.99
C GLY A 2 21.70 -45.42 -43.06
N VAL A 3 21.90 -45.97 -41.86
CA VAL A 3 22.92 -45.63 -40.87
C VAL A 3 24.31 -45.92 -41.46
N PRO A 4 25.37 -45.17 -41.13
CA PRO A 4 26.49 -45.77 -40.38
C PRO A 4 27.32 -44.75 -39.54
N PRO A 5 28.36 -45.18 -38.79
CA PRO A 5 28.43 -46.34 -37.90
C PRO A 5 28.95 -45.94 -36.49
N GLY A 6 28.67 -46.81 -35.51
CA GLY A 6 29.39 -46.86 -34.25
C GLY A 6 30.50 -47.92 -34.25
N LEU A 7 31.14 -48.03 -33.08
CA LEU A 7 32.17 -48.97 -32.60
C LEU A 7 33.61 -48.39 -32.63
N GLY A 8 34.39 -48.41 -31.55
CA GLY A 8 34.30 -49.30 -30.40
C GLY A 8 35.09 -48.87 -29.16
N SER A 9 34.92 -49.74 -28.18
CA SER A 9 35.23 -49.68 -26.76
C SER A 9 36.71 -49.78 -26.42
N ARG A 10 37.11 -49.13 -25.32
CA ARG A 10 38.06 -49.68 -24.36
C ARG A 10 37.62 -49.40 -22.93
N ALA A 11 37.32 -50.48 -22.22
CA ALA A 11 37.09 -50.51 -20.79
C ALA A 11 38.41 -50.27 -20.03
N GLY A 12 38.37 -49.40 -19.01
CA GLY A 12 39.42 -49.19 -18.03
C GLY A 12 38.80 -49.04 -16.65
N ARG A 13 39.25 -49.87 -15.71
CA ARG A 13 38.61 -50.23 -14.44
C ARG A 13 38.53 -49.10 -13.40
N HIS A 14 37.53 -49.25 -12.54
CA HIS A 14 37.25 -48.58 -11.27
C HIS A 14 38.46 -48.10 -10.44
N ARG A 15 38.35 -46.85 -9.94
CA ARG A 15 38.75 -46.48 -8.58
C ARG A 15 37.65 -45.64 -7.92
N ARG A 16 37.01 -46.19 -6.89
CA ARG A 16 36.10 -45.46 -5.99
C ARG A 16 36.95 -44.60 -5.06
N GLY A 17 36.95 -43.29 -5.28
CA GLY A 17 37.49 -42.30 -4.36
C GLY A 17 36.42 -41.87 -3.36
N ARG A 18 36.61 -42.22 -2.08
CA ARG A 18 35.85 -41.69 -0.94
C ARG A 18 36.19 -40.21 -0.76
N VAL A 19 35.20 -39.35 -0.70
CA VAL A 19 35.37 -37.95 -0.27
C VAL A 19 34.95 -37.85 1.20
N HIS A 20 35.87 -37.37 2.01
CA HIS A 20 35.72 -37.10 3.44
C HIS A 20 34.84 -35.86 3.68
N PRO A 21 33.89 -35.89 4.63
CA PRO A 21 33.26 -34.67 5.13
C PRO A 21 34.18 -33.99 6.16
N VAL A 22 34.47 -32.71 5.94
CA VAL A 22 35.12 -31.83 6.92
C VAL A 22 34.05 -31.31 7.89
N HIS A 23 34.20 -31.66 9.16
CA HIS A 23 33.43 -31.13 10.28
C HIS A 23 33.97 -29.77 10.73
N LEU A 24 33.09 -28.77 10.90
CA LEU A 24 33.32 -27.63 11.79
C LEU A 24 32.07 -27.35 12.63
N ARG A 25 32.34 -27.07 13.90
CA ARG A 25 31.53 -27.20 15.12
C ARG A 25 30.34 -26.23 15.22
N ALA A 26 29.24 -26.72 15.80
CA ALA A 26 28.23 -25.92 16.48
C ALA A 26 28.54 -25.87 18.01
N PRO A 27 28.28 -24.76 18.73
CA PRO A 27 28.37 -24.75 20.17
C PRO A 27 27.03 -25.09 20.85
N GLY A 28 27.07 -26.11 21.71
CA GLY A 28 26.50 -26.12 23.07
C GLY A 28 24.98 -26.14 23.26
N GLY A 29 24.44 -27.32 23.60
CA GLY A 29 23.03 -27.52 23.96
C GLY A 29 22.66 -27.12 25.40
N LEU A 30 21.35 -26.97 25.61
CA LEU A 30 20.71 -26.85 26.93
C LEU A 30 19.95 -28.15 27.27
N PRO A 31 19.96 -28.60 28.54
CA PRO A 31 19.37 -29.88 28.95
C PRO A 31 17.87 -29.78 29.25
N ALA A 32 17.18 -30.91 29.08
CA ALA A 32 15.78 -31.12 29.43
C ALA A 32 15.53 -30.99 30.93
N GLY A 33 14.48 -30.26 31.31
CA GLY A 33 14.09 -30.04 32.71
C GLY A 33 12.58 -29.81 32.87
N GLN A 34 11.89 -30.88 33.21
CA GLN A 34 10.75 -31.05 34.13
C GLN A 34 9.68 -29.94 34.31
N ASP A 35 8.44 -30.39 34.11
CA ASP A 35 7.13 -29.77 34.39
C ASP A 35 6.98 -29.21 35.82
N PRO A 36 6.65 -27.92 36.00
CA PRO A 36 6.36 -27.33 37.30
C PRO A 36 4.83 -27.22 37.51
N ARG A 37 4.16 -28.35 37.69
CA ARG A 37 2.83 -28.43 38.33
C ARG A 37 2.85 -29.27 39.60
N ASP A 38 3.81 -29.04 40.48
CA ASP A 38 3.63 -29.40 41.88
C ASP A 38 4.74 -28.76 42.69
N ARG A 39 4.43 -27.84 43.61
CA ARG A 39 5.07 -27.68 44.94
C ARG A 39 4.25 -26.69 45.79
N ARG A 40 3.58 -27.23 46.80
CA ARG A 40 3.14 -26.53 48.00
C ARG A 40 4.35 -26.20 48.89
N GLY A 41 4.34 -25.05 49.57
CA GLY A 41 4.97 -24.89 50.90
C GLY A 41 5.94 -23.71 51.14
N GLY A 42 5.40 -22.59 51.65
CA GLY A 42 6.01 -21.67 52.67
C GLY A 42 7.01 -20.58 52.22
N PRO A 43 7.35 -19.57 53.07
CA PRO A 43 6.70 -19.06 54.30
C PRO A 43 6.17 -17.61 54.15
N GLY A 44 5.36 -17.17 55.12
CA GLY A 44 4.57 -15.93 55.04
C GLY A 44 5.33 -14.62 55.28
N LEU A 45 4.84 -13.56 54.63
CA LEU A 45 5.07 -12.16 55.00
C LEU A 45 3.75 -11.38 54.87
N ALA A 46 3.50 -10.55 55.88
CA ALA A 46 2.22 -9.93 56.20
C ALA A 46 1.72 -8.91 55.15
N ARG A 47 0.42 -8.94 54.88
CA ARG A 47 -0.31 -7.95 54.06
C ARG A 47 -0.89 -6.85 54.97
N PRO A 48 -0.80 -5.56 54.60
CA PRO A 48 -1.69 -4.55 55.14
C PRO A 48 -3.05 -4.59 54.41
N GLN A 49 -4.11 -4.46 55.21
CA GLN A 49 -5.52 -4.47 54.79
C GLN A 49 -5.89 -3.20 54.01
N ARG A 50 -6.66 -3.32 52.92
CA ARG A 50 -7.69 -2.34 52.52
C ARG A 50 -8.82 -3.00 51.71
N GLY A 51 -10.05 -2.83 52.19
CA GLY A 51 -11.27 -2.62 51.40
C GLY A 51 -11.91 -3.82 50.68
N ARG A 52 -12.90 -4.45 51.33
CA ARG A 52 -13.87 -5.36 50.69
C ARG A 52 -14.87 -4.57 49.83
N VAL A 53 -15.13 -5.05 48.62
CA VAL A 53 -16.44 -4.89 47.94
C VAL A 53 -16.81 -6.26 47.37
N CYS A 54 -17.94 -6.81 47.83
CA CYS A 54 -18.50 -8.08 47.35
C CYS A 54 -19.09 -7.93 45.94
N PRO A 55 -19.05 -8.98 45.10
CA PRO A 55 -19.80 -9.04 43.85
C PRO A 55 -21.23 -9.55 44.10
N PRO A 56 -22.26 -9.09 43.36
CA PRO A 56 -23.56 -9.75 43.38
C PRO A 56 -23.51 -11.06 42.58
N ARG A 57 -24.24 -12.02 43.13
CA ARG A 57 -24.29 -13.46 42.79
C ARG A 57 -24.89 -13.74 41.42
N ARG A 58 -24.41 -14.81 40.78
CA ARG A 58 -25.13 -15.55 39.74
C ARG A 58 -26.31 -16.30 40.35
N ALA A 59 -27.44 -16.29 39.65
CA ALA A 59 -28.50 -17.28 39.79
C ALA A 59 -29.20 -17.50 38.43
N GLY A 60 -29.36 -18.77 38.05
CA GLY A 60 -30.47 -19.25 37.23
C GLY A 60 -30.23 -19.42 35.73
N GLU A 61 -29.98 -20.65 35.30
CA GLU A 61 -30.27 -21.15 33.96
C GLU A 61 -31.79 -21.24 33.73
N GLY A 62 -32.26 -20.98 32.50
CA GLY A 62 -33.63 -21.26 32.09
C GLY A 62 -34.08 -20.55 30.81
N GLY A 63 -34.03 -21.27 29.69
CA GLY A 63 -34.97 -21.29 28.55
C GLY A 63 -35.66 -20.02 27.99
N ALA A 64 -35.74 -20.04 26.66
CA ALA A 64 -36.70 -19.35 25.77
C ALA A 64 -36.35 -17.93 25.30
N GLY A 65 -36.33 -17.79 23.97
CA GLY A 65 -36.04 -16.56 23.24
C GLY A 65 -36.99 -15.42 23.59
N ARG A 66 -36.45 -14.20 23.54
CA ARG A 66 -37.24 -12.97 23.53
C ARG A 66 -36.79 -12.12 22.36
N GLY A 67 -37.73 -11.93 21.44
CA GLY A 67 -37.59 -11.10 20.26
C GLY A 67 -37.28 -9.65 20.61
N ALA A 68 -36.69 -8.98 19.63
CA ALA A 68 -36.57 -7.53 19.60
C ALA A 68 -37.93 -6.90 19.93
N ALA A 69 -37.95 -6.01 20.93
CA ALA A 69 -39.12 -5.19 21.19
C ALA A 69 -39.36 -4.30 19.96
N ALA A 70 -40.47 -4.55 19.25
CA ALA A 70 -40.95 -3.68 18.20
C ALA A 70 -41.26 -2.30 18.81
N ARG A 71 -40.69 -1.23 18.21
CA ARG A 71 -41.05 0.15 18.56
C ARG A 71 -42.52 0.40 18.20
N PRO A 72 -43.24 1.25 18.95
CA PRO A 72 -44.59 1.66 18.57
C PRO A 72 -44.52 2.43 17.24
N ALA A 73 -45.40 2.07 16.31
CA ALA A 73 -45.60 2.78 15.06
C ALA A 73 -46.08 4.22 15.34
N GLY A 74 -45.32 5.22 14.88
CA GLY A 74 -45.75 6.62 14.99
C GLY A 74 -44.67 7.71 15.08
N GLN A 75 -43.38 7.41 14.89
CA GLN A 75 -42.38 8.45 14.64
C GLN A 75 -41.98 8.37 13.17
N ALA A 76 -42.26 9.41 12.39
CA ALA A 76 -41.65 9.60 11.07
C ALA A 76 -40.13 9.42 11.25
N GLY A 77 -39.55 8.44 10.56
CA GLY A 77 -38.15 8.07 10.71
C GLY A 77 -37.26 9.30 10.51
N LEU A 78 -36.30 9.50 11.41
CA LEU A 78 -35.27 10.51 11.22
C LEU A 78 -34.38 10.01 10.07
N SER A 79 -34.55 10.55 8.88
CA SER A 79 -33.71 10.23 7.71
C SER A 79 -32.24 10.46 8.06
N VAL A 80 -31.39 9.47 7.83
CA VAL A 80 -29.93 9.57 8.06
C VAL A 80 -29.26 9.98 6.76
N HIS A 81 -28.32 10.92 6.81
CA HIS A 81 -27.41 11.15 5.69
C HIS A 81 -26.20 10.24 5.80
N VAL A 82 -26.18 9.17 5.00
CA VAL A 82 -25.05 8.25 4.89
C VAL A 82 -24.09 8.65 3.77
N LEU A 83 -22.81 8.69 4.08
CA LEU A 83 -21.71 8.83 3.13
C LEU A 83 -21.06 7.48 2.86
N LEU A 84 -21.01 7.06 1.60
CA LEU A 84 -20.37 5.83 1.16
C LEU A 84 -19.05 6.18 0.48
N ALA A 85 -17.94 5.98 1.20
CA ALA A 85 -16.58 6.26 0.75
C ALA A 85 -15.67 5.03 0.73
N PRO A 86 -16.00 3.98 -0.06
CA PRO A 86 -15.17 2.80 -0.18
C PRO A 86 -13.99 3.00 -1.14
N ASP A 87 -12.93 2.22 -0.92
CA ASP A 87 -11.92 1.90 -1.92
C ASP A 87 -12.37 0.73 -2.81
N ARG A 88 -11.52 0.31 -3.75
CA ARG A 88 -11.68 -0.89 -4.56
C ARG A 88 -11.66 -2.17 -3.72
N PHE A 89 -12.33 -3.19 -4.25
CA PHE A 89 -12.35 -4.55 -3.72
C PHE A 89 -11.55 -5.48 -4.66
N SER A 90 -11.34 -6.75 -4.29
CA SER A 90 -10.56 -7.67 -5.13
C SER A 90 -11.25 -7.98 -6.46
N GLY A 91 -10.48 -8.55 -7.39
CA GLY A 91 -10.94 -8.76 -8.76
C GLY A 91 -11.06 -7.43 -9.52
N THR A 92 -12.20 -7.23 -10.17
CA THR A 92 -12.47 -6.08 -11.06
C THR A 92 -13.42 -5.03 -10.46
N LEU A 93 -13.75 -5.12 -9.17
CA LEU A 93 -14.71 -4.22 -8.55
C LEU A 93 -14.04 -2.89 -8.16
N THR A 94 -14.19 -1.88 -9.02
CA THR A 94 -13.67 -0.52 -8.79
C THR A 94 -14.35 0.16 -7.60
N ALA A 95 -13.70 1.18 -7.03
CA ALA A 95 -14.27 1.98 -5.94
C ALA A 95 -15.63 2.61 -6.32
N VAL A 96 -15.75 3.08 -7.56
CA VAL A 96 -17.01 3.62 -8.11
C VAL A 96 -18.11 2.56 -8.13
N ALA A 97 -17.80 1.34 -8.60
CA ALA A 97 -18.75 0.24 -8.61
C ALA A 97 -19.10 -0.24 -7.19
N ALA A 98 -18.12 -0.22 -6.28
CA ALA A 98 -18.32 -0.58 -4.88
C ALA A 98 -19.26 0.41 -4.16
N ALA A 99 -19.05 1.72 -4.35
CA ALA A 99 -19.94 2.77 -3.81
C ALA A 99 -21.37 2.59 -4.31
N ARG A 100 -21.56 2.36 -5.62
CA ARG A 100 -22.87 2.09 -6.24
C ARG A 100 -23.54 0.84 -5.69
N ALA A 101 -22.78 -0.23 -5.49
CA ALA A 101 -23.29 -1.48 -4.92
C ALA A 101 -23.77 -1.29 -3.48
N LEU A 102 -22.95 -0.67 -2.62
CA LEU A 102 -23.34 -0.33 -1.25
C LEU A 102 -24.59 0.56 -1.24
N ALA A 103 -24.65 1.56 -2.11
CA ALA A 103 -25.76 2.50 -2.20
C ALA A 103 -27.07 1.81 -2.61
N ARG A 104 -27.01 0.91 -3.59
CA ARG A 104 -28.16 0.11 -4.01
C ARG A 104 -28.72 -0.69 -2.84
N GLY A 105 -27.86 -1.45 -2.18
CA GLY A 105 -28.25 -2.24 -1.01
C GLY A 105 -28.79 -1.39 0.14
N TRP A 106 -28.20 -0.21 0.38
CA TRP A 106 -28.66 0.71 1.41
C TRP A 106 -30.11 1.16 1.14
N ARG A 107 -30.38 1.66 -0.06
CA ARG A 107 -31.70 2.18 -0.47
C ARG A 107 -32.80 1.10 -0.43
N GLU A 108 -32.46 -0.17 -0.61
CA GLU A 108 -33.41 -1.29 -0.47
C GLU A 108 -33.93 -1.48 0.96
N SER A 109 -33.18 -1.04 1.98
CA SER A 109 -33.54 -1.26 3.39
C SER A 109 -33.80 0.03 4.18
N ALA A 110 -33.33 1.17 3.68
CA ALA A 110 -33.59 2.48 4.23
C ALA A 110 -33.83 3.47 3.08
N ALA A 111 -35.05 3.44 2.53
CA ALA A 111 -35.41 4.22 1.34
C ALA A 111 -35.51 5.73 1.62
N ASP A 112 -35.76 6.10 2.88
CA ASP A 112 -35.89 7.49 3.32
C ASP A 112 -34.54 8.16 3.65
N ASP A 113 -33.43 7.41 3.64
CA ASP A 113 -32.10 7.93 3.91
C ASP A 113 -31.52 8.69 2.71
N VAL A 114 -30.73 9.72 3.01
CA VAL A 114 -29.93 10.42 2.00
C VAL A 114 -28.61 9.68 1.81
N VAL A 115 -28.36 9.16 0.60
CA VAL A 115 -27.15 8.39 0.28
C VAL A 115 -26.24 9.20 -0.64
N SER A 116 -25.03 9.53 -0.16
CA SER A 116 -23.96 10.13 -0.97
C SER A 116 -22.88 9.11 -1.31
N GLU A 117 -22.55 8.99 -2.60
CA GLU A 117 -21.51 8.11 -3.11
C GLU A 117 -20.24 8.93 -3.37
N VAL A 118 -19.17 8.70 -2.60
CA VAL A 118 -17.89 9.40 -2.72
C VAL A 118 -16.78 8.36 -2.77
N PRO A 119 -16.63 7.65 -3.91
CA PRO A 119 -15.62 6.60 -4.04
C PRO A 119 -14.22 7.18 -3.79
N MET A 120 -13.35 6.35 -3.22
CA MET A 120 -12.01 6.73 -2.79
C MET A 120 -10.95 5.86 -3.47
N SER A 121 -9.70 6.31 -3.42
CA SER A 121 -8.51 5.56 -3.86
C SER A 121 -7.37 5.85 -2.90
N ASP A 122 -6.47 4.90 -2.73
CA ASP A 122 -5.19 5.05 -2.01
C ASP A 122 -4.12 5.79 -2.84
N GLY A 123 -4.44 6.21 -4.07
CA GLY A 123 -3.52 6.84 -4.99
C GLY A 123 -2.89 5.88 -6.00
N ALA A 124 -3.11 4.57 -5.90
CA ALA A 124 -2.66 3.60 -6.90
C ALA A 124 -3.77 3.30 -7.93
N ALA A 125 -4.09 2.03 -8.15
CA ALA A 125 -5.05 1.61 -9.16
C ALA A 125 -6.47 2.14 -8.90
N GLY A 126 -7.11 2.69 -9.93
CA GLY A 126 -8.43 3.31 -9.85
C GLY A 126 -8.43 4.80 -9.47
N LEU A 127 -7.26 5.42 -9.38
CA LEU A 127 -7.10 6.86 -9.13
C LEU A 127 -7.84 7.67 -10.20
N LEU A 128 -7.65 7.35 -11.48
CA LEU A 128 -8.25 8.13 -12.57
C LEU A 128 -9.78 8.04 -12.54
N ASP A 129 -10.33 6.85 -12.29
CA ASP A 129 -11.78 6.63 -12.21
C ASP A 129 -12.41 7.44 -11.07
N VAL A 130 -11.77 7.44 -9.89
CA VAL A 130 -12.25 8.16 -8.71
C VAL A 130 -12.23 9.67 -8.94
N VAL A 131 -11.12 10.20 -9.45
CA VAL A 131 -11.00 11.63 -9.72
C VAL A 131 -11.95 12.05 -10.83
N ALA A 132 -12.06 11.28 -11.92
CA ALA A 132 -12.99 11.57 -13.01
C ALA A 132 -14.45 11.56 -12.53
N ALA A 133 -14.84 10.61 -11.67
CA ALA A 133 -16.18 10.55 -11.11
C ALA A 133 -16.52 11.76 -10.25
N ALA A 134 -15.55 12.31 -9.50
CA ALA A 134 -15.76 13.44 -8.61
C ALA A 134 -15.58 14.82 -9.28
N ARG A 135 -14.66 14.93 -10.24
CA ARG A 135 -14.19 16.20 -10.82
C ARG A 135 -14.49 16.35 -12.31
N GLY A 136 -14.87 15.28 -13.00
CA GLY A 136 -14.87 15.25 -14.47
C GLY A 136 -13.45 15.31 -15.03
N GLY A 137 -13.29 15.93 -16.19
CA GLY A 137 -12.02 16.05 -16.90
C GLY A 137 -12.02 15.33 -18.24
N THR A 138 -10.87 15.36 -18.92
CA THR A 138 -10.68 14.73 -20.23
C THR A 138 -9.62 13.65 -20.13
N LEU A 139 -9.96 12.44 -20.55
CA LEU A 139 -8.99 11.35 -20.69
C LEU A 139 -8.25 11.52 -22.02
N VAL A 140 -6.92 11.61 -21.93
CA VAL A 140 -6.01 11.62 -23.07
C VAL A 140 -5.49 10.20 -23.26
N PRO A 141 -5.99 9.44 -24.25
CA PRO A 141 -5.53 8.09 -24.49
C PRO A 141 -4.13 8.10 -25.09
N VAL A 142 -3.29 7.17 -24.64
CA VAL A 142 -1.92 6.99 -25.11
C VAL A 142 -1.60 5.50 -25.17
N THR A 143 -0.64 5.13 -26.01
CA THR A 143 -0.12 3.77 -26.09
C THR A 143 1.36 3.85 -25.82
N VAL A 144 1.80 3.13 -24.78
CA VAL A 144 3.13 3.26 -24.19
C VAL A 144 3.69 1.86 -23.90
N PRO A 145 5.01 1.67 -23.77
CA PRO A 145 5.57 0.37 -23.45
C PRO A 145 5.18 -0.08 -22.03
N GLY A 146 4.66 -1.31 -21.90
CA GLY A 146 4.43 -1.95 -20.61
C GLY A 146 5.72 -2.49 -19.99
N PRO A 147 5.61 -3.24 -18.86
CA PRO A 147 6.77 -3.67 -18.07
C PRO A 147 7.84 -4.44 -18.84
N LEU A 148 7.43 -5.20 -19.87
CA LEU A 148 8.30 -6.07 -20.67
C LEU A 148 8.45 -5.57 -22.12
N GLY A 149 8.16 -4.30 -22.38
CA GLY A 149 8.26 -3.65 -23.69
C GLY A 149 7.07 -3.87 -24.63
N VAL A 150 6.11 -4.74 -24.27
CA VAL A 150 4.86 -4.88 -25.03
C VAL A 150 4.01 -3.64 -24.83
N ALA A 151 3.57 -3.00 -25.91
CA ALA A 151 2.75 -1.81 -25.86
C ALA A 151 1.42 -2.07 -25.14
N VAL A 152 1.04 -1.16 -24.23
CA VAL A 152 -0.21 -1.21 -23.46
C VAL A 152 -1.01 0.08 -23.68
N PRO A 153 -2.35 0.00 -23.78
CA PRO A 153 -3.19 1.17 -23.78
C PRO A 153 -3.23 1.76 -22.36
N ALA A 154 -3.10 3.08 -22.27
CA ALA A 154 -3.19 3.82 -21.02
C ALA A 154 -3.84 5.18 -21.27
N ALA A 155 -4.11 5.91 -20.20
CA ALA A 155 -4.63 7.27 -20.29
C ALA A 155 -4.03 8.18 -19.21
N VAL A 156 -4.06 9.47 -19.52
CA VAL A 156 -3.86 10.56 -18.55
C VAL A 156 -5.20 11.27 -18.38
N LEU A 157 -5.60 11.55 -17.14
CA LEU A 157 -6.79 12.37 -16.88
C LEU A 157 -6.36 13.82 -16.69
N HIS A 158 -6.84 14.73 -17.54
CA HIS A 158 -6.65 16.17 -17.35
C HIS A 158 -7.91 16.83 -16.79
N VAL A 159 -7.80 17.40 -15.59
CA VAL A 159 -8.85 18.18 -14.94
C VAL A 159 -8.53 19.67 -15.09
N PRO A 160 -9.35 20.45 -15.82
CA PRO A 160 -9.07 21.87 -16.03
C PRO A 160 -9.19 22.67 -14.74
N GLY A 161 -8.41 23.75 -14.63
CA GLY A 161 -8.40 24.63 -13.47
C GLY A 161 -7.40 25.79 -13.63
N PRO A 162 -7.23 26.61 -12.58
CA PRO A 162 -6.23 27.68 -12.58
C PRO A 162 -4.83 27.16 -12.90
N GLY A 163 -4.03 27.94 -13.62
CA GLY A 163 -2.67 27.55 -14.00
C GLY A 163 -2.59 26.33 -14.91
N GLY A 164 -3.62 26.05 -15.72
CA GLY A 164 -3.67 24.88 -16.61
C GLY A 164 -4.31 23.64 -15.98
N GLY A 165 -4.65 23.67 -14.68
CA GLY A 165 -5.29 22.54 -13.99
C GLY A 165 -4.32 21.43 -13.61
N THR A 166 -4.86 20.24 -13.37
CA THR A 166 -4.11 19.08 -12.86
C THR A 166 -4.27 17.90 -13.80
N ALA A 167 -3.15 17.31 -14.22
CA ALA A 167 -3.14 16.02 -14.86
C ALA A 167 -2.88 14.91 -13.83
N TYR A 168 -3.60 13.80 -13.95
CA TYR A 168 -3.46 12.62 -13.10
C TYR A 168 -2.93 11.46 -13.94
N VAL A 169 -1.86 10.84 -13.46
CA VAL A 169 -1.19 9.69 -14.06
C VAL A 169 -1.32 8.53 -13.08
N GLU A 170 -1.76 7.37 -13.55
CA GLU A 170 -1.82 6.15 -12.75
C GLU A 170 -0.75 5.16 -13.24
N ALA A 171 0.28 4.93 -12.41
CA ALA A 171 1.41 4.08 -12.79
C ALA A 171 1.04 2.59 -12.92
N ASP A 172 -0.05 2.13 -12.29
CA ASP A 172 -0.50 0.74 -12.39
C ASP A 172 -0.83 0.36 -13.85
N GLN A 173 -1.27 1.31 -14.68
CA GLN A 173 -1.53 1.10 -16.12
C GLN A 173 -0.29 0.63 -16.90
N VAL A 174 0.91 0.84 -16.38
CA VAL A 174 2.18 0.52 -17.08
C VAL A 174 3.18 -0.25 -16.23
N LEU A 175 3.05 -0.26 -14.90
CA LEU A 175 3.91 -1.01 -13.96
C LEU A 175 3.14 -2.09 -13.18
N GLY A 176 1.84 -2.22 -13.44
CA GLY A 176 0.93 -3.02 -12.63
C GLY A 176 1.13 -4.52 -12.81
N ALA A 177 0.88 -5.23 -11.70
CA ALA A 177 0.91 -6.69 -11.65
C ALA A 177 -0.01 -7.36 -12.68
N HIS A 178 -1.13 -6.73 -13.01
CA HIS A 178 -2.12 -7.25 -13.94
C HIS A 178 -1.62 -7.33 -15.40
N LEU A 179 -0.52 -6.65 -15.74
CA LEU A 179 0.09 -6.64 -17.08
C LEU A 179 1.05 -7.81 -17.30
N VAL A 180 1.42 -8.54 -16.25
CA VAL A 180 2.46 -9.58 -16.30
C VAL A 180 1.93 -10.89 -15.75
N ALA A 181 1.99 -11.93 -16.57
CA ALA A 181 1.65 -13.29 -16.18
C ALA A 181 2.50 -13.76 -14.99
N ALA A 182 1.96 -14.62 -14.13
CA ALA A 182 2.67 -15.12 -12.96
C ALA A 182 4.05 -15.75 -13.31
N ALA A 183 4.14 -16.44 -14.45
CA ALA A 183 5.38 -17.04 -14.94
C ALA A 183 6.47 -16.01 -15.32
N ASP A 184 6.08 -14.78 -15.67
CA ASP A 184 6.98 -13.72 -16.11
C ASP A 184 7.34 -12.72 -15.01
N ARG A 185 6.84 -12.91 -13.77
CA ARG A 185 7.09 -11.98 -12.65
C ARG A 185 8.56 -11.79 -12.33
N ARG A 186 9.34 -12.88 -12.36
CA ARG A 186 10.80 -12.81 -12.22
C ARG A 186 11.41 -11.91 -13.28
N ARG A 187 11.03 -12.11 -14.54
CA ARG A 187 11.56 -11.37 -15.68
C ARG A 187 11.22 -9.89 -15.59
N ALA A 188 9.98 -9.55 -15.23
CA ALA A 188 9.56 -8.15 -15.04
C ALA A 188 10.32 -7.48 -13.89
N ALA A 189 10.53 -8.18 -12.77
CA ALA A 189 11.30 -7.64 -11.66
C ALA A 189 12.77 -7.39 -12.03
N THR A 190 13.41 -8.31 -12.77
CA THR A 190 14.85 -8.25 -13.05
C THR A 190 15.22 -7.42 -14.27
N ALA A 191 14.38 -7.44 -15.31
CA ALA A 191 14.68 -6.91 -16.63
C ALA A 191 13.52 -6.07 -17.21
N GLY A 192 12.50 -5.78 -16.41
CA GLY A 192 11.43 -4.88 -16.81
C GLY A 192 11.85 -3.42 -16.73
N THR A 193 11.11 -2.56 -17.41
CA THR A 193 11.40 -1.14 -17.57
C THR A 193 10.25 -0.26 -17.12
N SER A 194 10.57 0.89 -16.51
CA SER A 194 9.61 1.94 -16.17
C SER A 194 9.40 2.98 -17.27
N ALA A 195 9.94 2.77 -18.48
CA ALA A 195 9.85 3.70 -19.60
C ALA A 195 8.41 4.16 -19.92
N GLY A 196 7.43 3.25 -19.85
CA GLY A 196 6.03 3.60 -20.07
C GLY A 196 5.50 4.67 -19.13
N LEU A 197 5.99 4.71 -17.88
CA LEU A 197 5.64 5.77 -16.94
C LEU A 197 6.25 7.11 -17.35
N GLY A 198 7.43 7.11 -17.96
CA GLY A 198 8.04 8.32 -18.54
C GLY A 198 7.22 8.87 -19.68
N GLU A 199 6.74 8.01 -20.58
CA GLU A 199 5.88 8.45 -21.69
C GLU A 199 4.53 8.98 -21.18
N LEU A 200 3.93 8.34 -20.17
CA LEU A 200 2.73 8.86 -19.50
C LEU A 200 2.96 10.24 -18.89
N LEU A 201 4.12 10.44 -18.25
CA LEU A 201 4.45 11.70 -17.60
C LEU A 201 4.68 12.82 -18.64
N LEU A 202 5.34 12.51 -19.76
CA LEU A 202 5.48 13.46 -20.87
C LEU A 202 4.13 13.79 -21.51
N ALA A 203 3.24 12.81 -21.67
CA ALA A 203 1.88 13.07 -22.14
C ALA A 203 1.09 13.96 -21.16
N ALA A 204 1.27 13.77 -19.86
CA ALA A 204 0.66 14.60 -18.83
C ALA A 204 1.18 16.04 -18.85
N VAL A 205 2.50 16.24 -19.01
CA VAL A 205 3.08 17.57 -19.22
C VAL A 205 2.56 18.20 -20.51
N GLY A 206 2.46 17.41 -21.59
CA GLY A 206 1.95 17.83 -22.89
C GLY A 206 0.46 18.22 -22.90
N SER A 207 -0.31 17.84 -21.88
CA SER A 207 -1.70 18.28 -21.71
C SER A 207 -1.83 19.77 -21.36
N GLY A 208 -0.73 20.43 -20.97
CA GLY A 208 -0.71 21.82 -20.54
C GLY A 208 -1.09 22.02 -19.06
N ALA A 209 -1.14 20.94 -18.28
CA ALA A 209 -1.38 21.02 -16.84
C ALA A 209 -0.22 21.71 -16.09
N GLY A 210 -0.55 22.60 -15.16
CA GLY A 210 0.45 23.22 -14.27
C GLY A 210 0.88 22.32 -13.11
N ARG A 211 0.09 21.28 -12.83
CA ARG A 211 0.39 20.24 -11.84
C ARG A 211 0.18 18.85 -12.45
N VAL A 212 1.06 17.92 -12.12
CA VAL A 212 0.88 16.50 -12.40
C VAL A 212 0.87 15.72 -11.09
N VAL A 213 -0.20 14.97 -10.85
CA VAL A 213 -0.31 13.99 -9.76
C VAL A 213 0.00 12.62 -10.34
N VAL A 214 1.04 11.96 -9.81
CA VAL A 214 1.41 10.59 -10.21
C VAL A 214 1.05 9.64 -9.09
N GLY A 215 0.06 8.80 -9.36
CA GLY A 215 -0.34 7.70 -8.51
C GLY A 215 0.62 6.53 -8.57
N LEU A 216 1.21 6.18 -7.42
CA LEU A 216 2.24 5.14 -7.30
C LEU A 216 1.89 4.20 -6.15
N GLY A 217 1.91 2.90 -6.45
CA GLY A 217 1.82 1.83 -5.45
C GLY A 217 2.83 0.73 -5.77
N PRO A 218 2.61 -0.49 -5.25
CA PRO A 218 3.46 -1.63 -5.55
C PRO A 218 3.46 -1.94 -7.05
N GLY A 219 4.64 -2.06 -7.66
CA GLY A 219 4.82 -2.42 -9.07
C GLY A 219 5.54 -3.75 -9.24
N VAL A 220 5.53 -4.30 -10.46
CA VAL A 220 6.31 -5.51 -10.81
C VAL A 220 7.69 -5.24 -11.40
N VAL A 221 7.96 -3.98 -11.75
CA VAL A 221 9.26 -3.52 -12.24
C VAL A 221 10.06 -3.00 -11.06
N HIS A 222 11.37 -3.28 -11.02
CA HIS A 222 12.28 -2.80 -9.98
C HIS A 222 13.58 -2.26 -10.61
N ASP A 223 13.47 -1.13 -11.30
CA ASP A 223 14.57 -0.49 -12.04
C ASP A 223 15.01 0.86 -11.45
N ALA A 224 14.60 1.20 -10.22
CA ALA A 224 14.86 2.53 -9.62
C ALA A 224 14.40 3.73 -10.46
N GLY A 225 13.45 3.52 -11.39
CA GLY A 225 13.04 4.54 -12.36
C GLY A 225 13.99 4.69 -13.55
N ALA A 226 14.96 3.80 -13.78
CA ALA A 226 15.94 3.94 -14.85
C ALA A 226 15.30 4.07 -16.24
N GLY A 227 14.28 3.27 -16.56
CA GLY A 227 13.53 3.41 -17.81
C GLY A 227 12.81 4.76 -17.91
N LEU A 228 12.18 5.20 -16.82
CA LEU A 228 11.59 6.55 -16.70
C LEU A 228 12.65 7.64 -16.95
N LEU A 229 13.88 7.48 -16.43
CA LEU A 229 14.98 8.41 -16.66
C LEU A 229 15.41 8.45 -18.13
N ALA A 230 15.50 7.29 -18.81
CA ALA A 230 15.87 7.23 -20.22
C ALA A 230 14.89 8.03 -21.10
N VAL A 231 13.59 7.90 -20.82
CA VAL A 231 12.55 8.63 -21.55
C VAL A 231 12.60 10.13 -21.26
N LEU A 232 12.62 10.53 -19.98
CA LEU A 232 12.67 11.97 -19.62
C LEU A 232 13.97 12.64 -20.05
N GLY A 233 15.07 11.90 -20.02
CA GLY A 233 16.39 12.35 -20.44
C GLY A 233 16.55 12.48 -21.96
N GLY A 234 15.55 12.04 -22.74
CA GLY A 234 15.56 12.11 -24.20
C GLY A 234 16.53 11.14 -24.87
N THR A 235 16.93 10.07 -24.19
CA THR A 235 17.98 9.18 -24.69
C THR A 235 17.44 7.96 -25.44
N ALA A 236 16.16 7.59 -25.26
CA ALA A 236 15.50 6.55 -26.03
C ALA A 236 15.57 6.72 -27.58
N ALA A 237 15.86 7.94 -28.07
CA ALA A 237 16.01 8.24 -29.49
C ALA A 237 17.47 8.22 -30.01
N ALA A 238 18.47 8.10 -29.12
CA ALA A 238 19.88 8.38 -29.44
C ALA A 238 20.75 7.14 -29.69
N GLY A 239 20.34 5.94 -29.24
CA GLY A 239 21.06 4.69 -29.48
C GLY A 239 22.43 4.61 -28.80
N ASP A 240 22.61 5.24 -27.64
CA ASP A 240 23.82 5.17 -26.81
C ASP A 240 23.83 3.86 -25.98
N ARG A 241 25.01 3.31 -25.70
CA ARG A 241 25.19 2.15 -24.79
C ARG A 241 24.67 2.42 -23.36
N ARG A 242 24.49 3.68 -22.99
CA ARG A 242 23.84 4.07 -21.73
C ARG A 242 22.33 3.79 -21.77
N ASP A 243 21.70 3.92 -22.93
CA ASP A 243 20.28 3.63 -23.14
C ASP A 243 20.04 2.14 -22.94
N ASP A 244 20.93 1.32 -23.51
CA ASP A 244 20.92 -0.13 -23.33
C ASP A 244 20.88 -0.53 -21.83
N LEU A 245 21.61 0.18 -20.96
CA LEU A 245 21.64 -0.13 -19.52
C LEU A 245 20.42 0.41 -18.76
N LEU A 246 19.96 1.62 -19.07
CA LEU A 246 18.80 2.22 -18.41
C LEU A 246 17.50 1.46 -18.74
N GLU A 247 17.43 0.87 -19.93
CA GLU A 247 16.25 0.11 -20.39
C GLU A 247 16.36 -1.41 -20.16
N ALA A 248 17.55 -1.94 -19.82
CA ALA A 248 17.76 -3.37 -19.55
C ALA A 248 17.21 -3.86 -18.19
N GLY A 249 16.65 -2.96 -17.37
CA GLY A 249 16.00 -3.26 -16.11
C GLY A 249 16.94 -3.42 -14.91
N GLY A 250 16.35 -3.74 -13.75
CA GLY A 250 16.97 -3.60 -12.43
C GLY A 250 18.33 -4.27 -12.23
N LEU A 251 18.56 -5.47 -12.77
CA LEU A 251 19.83 -6.17 -12.59
C LEU A 251 20.98 -5.53 -13.38
N ALA A 252 20.69 -4.96 -14.56
CA ALA A 252 21.70 -4.29 -15.38
C ALA A 252 22.26 -3.04 -14.70
N LEU A 253 21.51 -2.48 -13.74
CA LEU A 253 21.91 -1.28 -13.02
C LEU A 253 23.08 -1.49 -12.04
N ALA A 254 23.55 -2.72 -11.85
CA ALA A 254 24.76 -2.99 -11.08
C ALA A 254 26.01 -2.30 -11.68
N ASP A 255 26.00 -2.03 -12.98
CA ASP A 255 27.08 -1.36 -13.72
C ASP A 255 26.70 0.07 -14.15
N LEU A 256 25.60 0.62 -13.63
CA LEU A 256 25.08 1.92 -14.03
C LEU A 256 26.12 3.03 -13.81
N ARG A 257 26.23 3.91 -14.80
CA ARG A 257 26.90 5.21 -14.70
C ARG A 257 26.01 6.27 -15.31
N VAL A 258 25.82 7.37 -14.58
CA VAL A 258 24.97 8.49 -14.99
C VAL A 258 25.76 9.78 -14.88
N ASP A 259 25.62 10.65 -15.89
CA ASP A 259 26.17 12.00 -15.86
C ASP A 259 25.10 13.04 -15.49
N ASP A 260 25.57 14.24 -15.20
CA ASP A 260 24.73 15.36 -14.81
C ASP A 260 23.88 15.91 -15.97
N VAL A 261 24.36 15.79 -17.22
CA VAL A 261 23.61 16.18 -18.42
C VAL A 261 22.31 15.41 -18.52
N LEU A 262 22.33 14.09 -18.33
CA LEU A 262 21.13 13.26 -18.40
C LEU A 262 20.08 13.66 -17.34
N LEU A 263 20.51 13.81 -16.08
CA LEU A 263 19.60 14.22 -15.00
C LEU A 263 19.08 15.66 -15.19
N ALA A 264 19.90 16.56 -15.74
CA ALA A 264 19.47 17.91 -16.07
C ALA A 264 18.39 17.90 -17.16
N ALA A 265 18.61 17.14 -18.24
CA ALA A 265 17.61 16.96 -19.31
C ALA A 265 16.30 16.39 -18.77
N ALA A 266 16.36 15.37 -17.91
CA ALA A 266 15.17 14.80 -17.29
C ALA A 266 14.42 15.79 -16.39
N ARG A 267 15.12 16.65 -15.66
CA ARG A 267 14.48 17.76 -14.91
C ARG A 267 13.82 18.75 -15.84
N ASP A 268 14.48 19.11 -16.93
CA ASP A 268 13.99 20.09 -17.89
C ASP A 268 12.78 19.59 -18.68
N ALA A 269 12.70 18.29 -18.95
CA ALA A 269 11.54 17.65 -19.56
C ALA A 269 10.26 17.77 -18.69
N LEU A 270 10.41 17.83 -17.37
CA LEU A 270 9.29 18.08 -16.45
C LEU A 270 8.91 19.58 -16.37
N GLY A 271 9.62 20.45 -17.09
CA GLY A 271 9.31 21.87 -17.21
C GLY A 271 9.24 22.57 -15.85
N THR A 272 8.30 23.52 -15.71
CA THR A 272 7.95 24.17 -14.44
C THR A 272 6.73 23.54 -13.76
N VAL A 273 6.37 22.32 -14.15
CA VAL A 273 5.18 21.63 -13.64
C VAL A 273 5.42 21.19 -12.19
N ASP A 274 4.44 21.41 -11.32
CA ASP A 274 4.45 20.89 -9.96
C ASP A 274 4.12 19.39 -9.98
N VAL A 275 5.12 18.53 -9.76
CA VAL A 275 4.94 17.08 -9.73
C VAL A 275 4.72 16.61 -8.30
N VAL A 276 3.57 15.97 -8.06
CA VAL A 276 3.16 15.44 -6.76
C VAL A 276 2.93 13.93 -6.88
N LEU A 277 3.52 13.16 -5.99
CA LEU A 277 3.34 11.72 -5.92
C LEU A 277 2.25 11.41 -4.90
N ALA A 278 1.23 10.67 -5.33
CA ALA A 278 0.21 10.07 -4.47
C ALA A 278 0.66 8.64 -4.18
N LEU A 279 1.19 8.40 -2.97
CA LEU A 279 1.78 7.11 -2.60
C LEU A 279 0.77 6.24 -1.86
N ALA A 280 0.54 5.03 -2.37
CA ALA A 280 -0.35 4.05 -1.73
C ALA A 280 0.34 3.26 -0.59
N ASP A 281 1.67 3.32 -0.53
CA ASP A 281 2.46 2.70 0.53
C ASP A 281 3.68 3.56 0.90
N ASP A 282 4.24 3.27 2.06
CA ASP A 282 5.32 4.03 2.68
C ASP A 282 6.66 3.26 2.64
N ALA A 283 6.76 2.19 1.85
CA ALA A 283 7.94 1.34 1.79
C ALA A 283 9.14 2.12 1.20
N PRO A 284 10.32 2.09 1.83
CA PRO A 284 11.54 2.62 1.23
C PRO A 284 11.98 1.76 0.04
N LEU A 285 12.80 2.30 -0.87
CA LEU A 285 13.33 1.51 -1.98
C LEU A 285 14.29 0.42 -1.49
N LEU A 286 15.16 0.77 -0.55
CA LEU A 286 16.19 -0.11 0.00
C LEU A 286 16.04 -0.28 1.52
N GLY A 287 16.52 -1.42 2.03
CA GLY A 287 16.58 -1.73 3.44
C GLY A 287 15.70 -2.91 3.85
N LEU A 288 15.72 -3.22 5.14
CA LEU A 288 15.11 -4.44 5.70
C LEU A 288 13.59 -4.54 5.46
N HIS A 289 12.91 -3.40 5.34
CA HIS A 289 11.47 -3.32 5.07
C HIS A 289 11.18 -2.61 3.74
N GLY A 290 12.17 -2.57 2.83
CA GLY A 290 12.04 -1.88 1.54
C GLY A 290 11.34 -2.70 0.47
N ALA A 291 11.26 -2.13 -0.73
CA ALA A 291 10.63 -2.74 -1.90
C ALA A 291 11.22 -4.14 -2.22
N GLY A 292 12.53 -4.33 -2.03
CA GLY A 292 13.16 -5.64 -2.19
C GLY A 292 12.65 -6.70 -1.20
N ALA A 293 12.39 -6.33 0.05
CA ALA A 293 11.87 -7.26 1.06
C ALA A 293 10.43 -7.72 0.75
N ILE A 294 9.59 -6.80 0.25
CA ILE A 294 8.23 -7.09 -0.23
C ILE A 294 8.29 -8.00 -1.46
N LEU A 295 9.12 -7.65 -2.44
CA LEU A 295 9.33 -8.44 -3.65
C LEU A 295 9.80 -9.88 -3.34
N GLY A 296 10.64 -10.06 -2.31
CA GLY A 296 11.11 -11.37 -1.89
C GLY A 296 10.01 -12.32 -1.40
N GLN A 297 8.81 -11.81 -1.08
CA GLN A 297 7.64 -12.61 -0.73
C GLN A 297 6.86 -13.09 -1.96
N ASP A 298 7.11 -12.54 -3.14
CA ASP A 298 6.48 -13.01 -4.39
C ASP A 298 7.06 -14.39 -4.75
N PRO A 299 6.22 -15.45 -4.83
CA PRO A 299 6.68 -16.81 -5.13
C PRO A 299 7.34 -16.94 -6.51
N GLY A 300 6.99 -16.06 -7.45
CA GLY A 300 7.57 -16.01 -8.79
C GLY A 300 8.96 -15.37 -8.83
N VAL A 301 9.33 -14.57 -7.83
CA VAL A 301 10.62 -13.85 -7.78
C VAL A 301 11.55 -14.47 -6.74
N GLY A 302 11.09 -14.58 -5.50
CA GLY A 302 11.80 -15.16 -4.38
C GLY A 302 12.93 -14.29 -3.80
N PRO A 303 13.40 -14.64 -2.58
CA PRO A 303 14.30 -13.79 -1.80
C PRO A 303 15.71 -13.65 -2.40
N ALA A 304 16.22 -14.67 -3.11
CA ALA A 304 17.55 -14.62 -3.71
C ALA A 304 17.64 -13.55 -4.81
N VAL A 305 16.64 -13.51 -5.70
CA VAL A 305 16.54 -12.50 -6.77
C VAL A 305 16.33 -11.11 -6.18
N ALA A 306 15.47 -10.99 -5.17
CA ALA A 306 15.26 -9.73 -4.47
C ALA A 306 16.57 -9.19 -3.86
N GLN A 307 17.43 -10.04 -3.31
CA GLN A 307 18.73 -9.64 -2.77
C GLN A 307 19.75 -9.22 -3.85
N GLU A 308 19.68 -9.83 -5.04
CA GLU A 308 20.48 -9.39 -6.20
C GLU A 308 20.04 -8.01 -6.68
N LEU A 309 18.73 -7.80 -6.78
CA LEU A 309 18.14 -6.49 -7.10
C LEU A 309 18.51 -5.43 -6.07
N GLU A 310 18.37 -5.71 -4.77
CA GLU A 310 18.75 -4.80 -3.69
C GLU A 310 20.21 -4.31 -3.85
N ARG A 311 21.12 -5.20 -4.26
CA ARG A 311 22.53 -4.84 -4.52
C ARG A 311 22.68 -3.94 -5.74
N ALA A 312 22.05 -4.29 -6.86
CA ALA A 312 22.11 -3.52 -8.10
C ALA A 312 21.49 -2.11 -7.92
N LEU A 313 20.30 -2.05 -7.32
CA LEU A 313 19.59 -0.82 -6.98
C LEU A 313 20.38 0.03 -5.96
N GLY A 314 21.07 -0.62 -5.02
CA GLY A 314 21.98 0.05 -4.07
C GLY A 314 23.12 0.81 -4.75
N HIS A 315 23.74 0.22 -5.77
CA HIS A 315 24.74 0.90 -6.61
C HIS A 315 24.09 2.05 -7.40
N ALA A 316 23.01 1.76 -8.13
CA ALA A 316 22.33 2.70 -9.00
C ALA A 316 21.87 3.97 -8.26
N THR A 317 21.21 3.80 -7.12
CA THR A 317 20.73 4.91 -6.29
C THR A 317 21.88 5.77 -5.76
N THR A 318 23.02 5.15 -5.43
CA THR A 318 24.23 5.88 -4.99
C THR A 318 24.79 6.74 -6.13
N GLU A 319 24.87 6.21 -7.35
CA GLU A 319 25.33 6.98 -8.53
C GLU A 319 24.38 8.14 -8.86
N LEU A 320 23.06 7.88 -8.84
CA LEU A 320 22.03 8.88 -9.09
C LEU A 320 22.04 10.00 -8.05
N GLU A 321 22.08 9.66 -6.75
CA GLU A 321 22.15 10.64 -5.66
C GLU A 321 23.43 11.49 -5.75
N ARG A 322 24.60 10.86 -5.99
CA ARG A 322 25.87 11.58 -6.13
C ARG A 322 25.86 12.53 -7.32
N THR A 323 25.19 12.15 -8.40
CA THR A 323 25.09 12.97 -9.62
C THR A 323 24.09 14.11 -9.46
N ALA A 324 22.94 13.84 -8.85
CA ALA A 324 21.96 14.87 -8.52
C ALA A 324 22.52 15.93 -7.55
N ALA A 325 23.44 15.57 -6.65
CA ALA A 325 24.10 16.51 -5.75
C ALA A 325 25.01 17.53 -6.45
N ARG A 326 25.43 17.26 -7.69
CA ARG A 326 26.20 18.21 -8.51
C ARG A 326 25.33 19.24 -9.23
N LEU A 327 24.03 18.96 -9.34
CA LEU A 327 23.08 19.85 -9.99
C LEU A 327 22.62 20.95 -9.03
N VAL A 328 22.36 22.15 -9.57
CA VAL A 328 21.74 23.24 -8.81
C VAL A 328 20.36 22.77 -8.31
N PRO A 329 20.06 22.89 -7.00
CA PRO A 329 18.73 22.53 -6.49
C PRO A 329 17.63 23.35 -7.17
N ARG A 330 16.59 22.69 -7.68
CA ARG A 330 15.37 23.40 -8.07
C ARG A 330 14.73 23.99 -6.81
N ARG A 331 14.39 25.28 -6.85
CA ARG A 331 13.50 25.86 -5.82
C ARG A 331 12.18 25.09 -5.93
N PRO A 332 11.62 24.54 -4.82
CA PRO A 332 10.25 24.05 -4.87
C PRO A 332 9.38 25.20 -5.35
N SER A 333 8.60 24.98 -6.40
CA SER A 333 7.68 25.99 -6.92
C SER A 333 6.73 26.37 -5.79
N LEU A 334 6.87 27.60 -5.28
CA LEU A 334 5.92 28.22 -4.37
C LEU A 334 4.52 28.20 -5.03
N ALA A 335 3.59 27.41 -4.48
CA ALA A 335 2.16 27.73 -4.31
C ALA A 335 1.30 26.47 -4.09
N LEU A 336 1.34 25.91 -2.88
CA LEU A 336 0.14 25.79 -2.05
C LEU A 336 0.60 26.16 -0.65
N ALA A 337 -0.12 27.08 -0.02
CA ALA A 337 0.05 27.40 1.39
C ALA A 337 0.09 26.10 2.18
N ASP A 338 1.02 26.03 3.14
CA ASP A 338 1.08 24.99 4.15
C ASP A 338 -0.34 24.66 4.63
N GLY A 339 -0.85 23.50 4.21
CA GLY A 339 -1.94 22.82 4.88
C GLY A 339 -1.41 22.45 6.24
N ALA A 340 -1.65 23.34 7.21
CA ALA A 340 -1.28 23.28 8.60
C ALA A 340 -0.85 21.88 9.10
N ALA A 341 0.46 21.64 9.12
CA ALA A 341 1.04 20.98 10.27
C ALA A 341 0.74 21.89 11.47
N ARG A 342 -0.43 21.72 12.09
CA ARG A 342 -0.67 22.26 13.42
C ARG A 342 0.48 21.77 14.29
N PRO A 343 1.23 22.65 14.97
CA PRO A 343 2.12 22.18 16.01
C PRO A 343 1.26 21.39 17.00
N GLY A 344 1.56 20.12 17.16
CA GLY A 344 0.97 19.33 18.24
C GLY A 344 1.18 20.08 19.56
N PRO A 345 0.26 19.96 20.53
CA PRO A 345 0.46 20.60 21.83
C PRO A 345 1.83 20.19 22.37
N PRO A 346 2.58 21.13 22.97
CA PRO A 346 3.91 20.84 23.47
C PRO A 346 3.80 19.69 24.46
N VAL A 347 4.43 18.56 24.14
CA VAL A 347 4.66 17.51 25.13
C VAL A 347 5.52 18.17 26.20
N ALA A 348 4.89 18.47 27.34
CA ALA A 348 5.56 19.09 28.46
C ALA A 348 6.81 18.26 28.78
N ALA A 349 7.97 18.89 28.62
CA ALA A 349 9.23 18.36 29.10
C ALA A 349 9.03 18.00 30.57
N ARG A 350 9.14 16.70 30.88
CA ARG A 350 9.17 16.24 32.26
C ARG A 350 10.42 16.85 32.89
N SER A 351 10.23 17.77 33.83
CA SER A 351 11.29 18.32 34.67
C SER A 351 12.06 17.19 35.37
N PRO A 352 13.40 17.20 35.36
CA PRO A 352 14.18 16.25 36.13
C PRO A 352 14.18 16.69 37.60
N GLY A 353 13.36 16.03 38.42
CA GLY A 353 13.44 16.10 39.87
C GLY A 353 14.42 15.04 40.39
N ALA A 354 15.51 15.51 41.01
CA ALA A 354 16.54 14.77 41.75
C ALA A 354 15.92 13.80 42.80
N GLN A 355 16.54 12.73 43.31
CA GLN A 355 17.90 12.42 43.80
C GLN A 355 17.96 10.86 43.85
N GLY A 356 19.05 10.09 43.78
CA GLY A 356 20.48 10.28 43.93
C GLY A 356 21.14 8.89 43.98
N HIS A 357 22.46 8.89 44.12
CA HIS A 357 23.41 7.77 44.31
C HIS A 357 24.27 7.38 43.10
N SER A 358 25.52 7.80 43.25
CA SER A 358 26.75 7.70 42.45
C SER A 358 27.21 6.27 42.13
N ALA A 359 27.89 6.11 40.98
CA ALA A 359 29.35 5.90 40.92
C ALA A 359 29.83 5.63 39.48
N GLY A 360 31.01 6.17 39.13
CA GLY A 360 31.89 5.62 38.09
C GLY A 360 31.94 6.38 36.77
N GLY A 361 32.82 7.39 36.71
CA GLY A 361 33.15 8.09 35.47
C GLY A 361 34.01 7.24 34.52
N ALA A 362 33.75 7.39 33.22
CA ALA A 362 34.74 7.20 32.18
C ALA A 362 34.53 8.31 31.15
N THR A 363 35.59 9.09 30.98
CA THR A 363 35.73 10.28 30.16
C THR A 363 35.36 10.05 28.70
N GLY A 364 34.60 10.98 28.14
CA GLY A 364 34.00 10.88 26.82
C GLY A 364 35.00 10.88 25.66
N HIS A 365 34.55 10.32 24.55
CA HIS A 365 34.88 10.77 23.20
C HIS A 365 33.55 11.04 22.50
N ALA A 366 33.12 12.29 22.49
CA ALA A 366 32.01 12.73 21.67
C ALA A 366 32.48 12.73 20.20
N HIS A 367 32.25 11.63 19.49
CA HIS A 367 32.19 11.69 18.04
C HIS A 367 30.87 12.36 17.67
N GLY A 368 30.92 13.68 17.49
CA GLY A 368 29.96 14.41 16.70
C GLY A 368 30.07 13.95 15.25
N ALA A 369 29.52 12.78 14.93
CA ALA A 369 29.17 12.45 13.56
C ALA A 369 28.00 13.38 13.22
N ALA A 370 28.28 14.44 12.46
CA ALA A 370 27.24 15.09 11.68
C ALA A 370 26.50 13.97 10.94
N ALA A 371 25.23 13.74 11.28
CA ALA A 371 24.44 12.69 10.65
C ALA A 371 24.52 12.93 9.14
N GLU A 372 25.12 11.99 8.40
CA GLU A 372 25.06 12.05 6.94
C GLU A 372 23.59 12.24 6.55
N PRO A 373 23.29 13.17 5.62
CA PRO A 373 21.92 13.35 5.18
C PRO A 373 21.38 12.00 4.74
N ALA A 374 20.30 11.55 5.39
CA ALA A 374 19.76 10.22 5.17
C ALA A 374 19.48 10.00 3.67
N ARG A 375 20.12 8.97 3.09
CA ARG A 375 19.98 8.56 1.68
C ARG A 375 18.51 8.56 1.28
N LEU A 376 18.20 9.20 0.16
CA LEU A 376 16.85 9.34 -0.34
C LEU A 376 16.23 7.95 -0.57
N ALA A 377 16.99 7.00 -1.12
CA ALA A 377 16.54 5.61 -1.35
C ALA A 377 16.08 4.84 -0.09
N ARG A 378 16.39 5.33 1.11
CA ARG A 378 15.95 4.73 2.39
C ARG A 378 14.81 5.50 3.04
N ARG A 379 14.33 6.58 2.42
CA ARG A 379 13.19 7.33 2.93
C ARG A 379 11.89 6.61 2.61
N SER A 380 10.94 6.75 3.51
CA SER A 380 9.58 6.24 3.35
C SER A 380 8.98 6.64 1.99
N GLY A 381 8.30 5.67 1.36
CA GLY A 381 7.57 5.79 0.10
C GLY A 381 8.44 5.80 -1.16
N THR A 382 9.77 5.71 -1.04
CA THR A 382 10.65 5.69 -2.23
C THR A 382 10.64 4.39 -3.01
N GLY A 383 10.12 3.31 -2.43
CA GLY A 383 9.99 2.01 -3.07
C GLY A 383 8.81 1.90 -4.04
N ALA A 384 7.83 2.78 -3.93
CA ALA A 384 6.65 2.77 -4.78
C ALA A 384 7.02 2.85 -6.28
N GLY A 385 6.34 2.05 -7.09
CA GLY A 385 6.64 1.86 -8.51
C GLY A 385 8.05 1.31 -8.78
N GLY A 386 8.61 0.49 -7.89
CA GLY A 386 9.94 -0.10 -8.09
C GLY A 386 11.10 0.87 -7.96
N GLY A 387 10.87 2.02 -7.33
CA GLY A 387 11.80 3.14 -7.27
C GLY A 387 11.55 4.26 -8.28
N ALA A 388 10.45 4.21 -9.04
CA ALA A 388 9.99 5.39 -9.79
C ALA A 388 9.75 6.59 -8.84
N ALA A 389 9.20 6.35 -7.65
CA ALA A 389 9.04 7.39 -6.62
C ALA A 389 10.39 7.96 -6.14
N PHE A 390 11.42 7.11 -5.98
CA PHE A 390 12.78 7.55 -5.68
C PHE A 390 13.29 8.52 -6.75
N LEU A 391 13.23 8.14 -8.03
CA LEU A 391 13.73 8.97 -9.12
C LEU A 391 12.97 10.29 -9.21
N LEU A 392 11.63 10.26 -9.19
CA LEU A 392 10.84 11.50 -9.29
C LEU A 392 11.13 12.46 -8.14
N ARG A 393 11.31 11.95 -6.91
CA ARG A 393 11.74 12.78 -5.77
C ARG A 393 13.15 13.34 -5.95
N LEU A 394 14.07 12.57 -6.53
CA LEU A 394 15.41 13.03 -6.88
C LEU A 394 15.39 14.16 -7.93
N LEU A 395 14.42 14.12 -8.84
CA LEU A 395 14.15 15.15 -9.84
C LEU A 395 13.38 16.36 -9.27
N GLY A 396 12.86 16.28 -8.04
CA GLY A 396 12.24 17.38 -7.30
C GLY A 396 10.75 17.22 -7.00
N ALA A 397 10.14 16.07 -7.29
CA ALA A 397 8.74 15.80 -6.96
C ALA A 397 8.52 15.74 -5.44
N ARG A 398 7.34 16.17 -5.00
CA ARG A 398 6.88 16.04 -3.62
C ARG A 398 6.07 14.76 -3.47
N ALA A 399 6.17 14.10 -2.32
CA ALA A 399 5.38 12.91 -2.02
C ALA A 399 4.38 13.19 -0.91
N LEU A 400 3.14 12.71 -1.08
CA LEU A 400 2.06 12.77 -0.11
C LEU A 400 1.41 11.39 -0.01
N ALA A 401 0.75 11.13 1.12
CA ALA A 401 -0.11 9.95 1.27
C ALA A 401 -1.23 10.01 0.22
N GLY A 402 -1.34 8.97 -0.60
CA GLY A 402 -2.22 9.01 -1.76
C GLY A 402 -3.70 9.06 -1.37
N ALA A 403 -4.11 8.34 -0.32
CA ALA A 403 -5.47 8.42 0.20
C ALA A 403 -5.85 9.83 0.69
N GLU A 404 -4.92 10.57 1.28
CA GLU A 404 -5.14 11.95 1.73
C GLU A 404 -5.23 12.92 0.55
N LEU A 405 -4.36 12.76 -0.45
CA LEU A 405 -4.41 13.55 -1.68
C LEU A 405 -5.73 13.33 -2.44
N VAL A 406 -6.19 12.08 -2.51
CA VAL A 406 -7.48 11.74 -3.13
C VAL A 406 -8.64 12.29 -2.31
N ALA A 407 -8.58 12.22 -0.97
CA ALA A 407 -9.60 12.80 -0.09
C ALA A 407 -9.80 14.30 -0.36
N ASP A 408 -8.71 15.05 -0.55
CA ASP A 408 -8.77 16.46 -0.93
C ASP A 408 -9.35 16.65 -2.34
N ALA A 409 -8.92 15.83 -3.30
CA ALA A 409 -9.39 15.91 -4.69
C ALA A 409 -10.90 15.65 -4.84
N VAL A 410 -11.50 14.84 -3.95
CA VAL A 410 -12.93 14.52 -3.97
C VAL A 410 -13.76 15.31 -2.95
N ASP A 411 -13.17 16.33 -2.29
CA ASP A 411 -13.81 17.11 -1.21
C ASP A 411 -14.40 16.22 -0.10
N LEU A 412 -13.70 15.15 0.28
CA LEU A 412 -14.17 14.22 1.30
C LEU A 412 -14.48 14.95 2.61
N ALA A 413 -13.68 15.96 2.98
CA ALA A 413 -13.90 16.78 4.16
C ALA A 413 -15.25 17.51 4.15
N GLY A 414 -15.65 18.08 3.01
CA GLY A 414 -16.95 18.73 2.83
C GLY A 414 -18.11 17.73 2.82
N HIS A 415 -17.91 16.53 2.29
CA HIS A 415 -18.90 15.44 2.33
C HIS A 415 -19.11 14.89 3.74
N VAL A 416 -18.03 14.61 4.47
CA VAL A 416 -18.09 14.17 5.87
C VAL A 416 -18.77 15.21 6.76
N ALA A 417 -18.60 16.51 6.48
CA ALA A 417 -19.24 17.57 7.27
C ALA A 417 -20.78 17.58 7.20
N ARG A 418 -21.35 16.93 6.18
CA ARG A 418 -22.81 16.88 5.94
C ARG A 418 -23.43 15.54 6.33
N ALA A 419 -22.61 14.53 6.64
CA ALA A 419 -23.06 13.17 6.91
C ALA A 419 -23.32 12.94 8.40
N ASP A 420 -24.24 12.02 8.69
CA ASP A 420 -24.52 11.50 10.03
C ASP A 420 -23.81 10.16 10.29
N LEU A 421 -23.48 9.44 9.21
CA LEU A 421 -22.81 8.14 9.22
C LEU A 421 -21.89 8.00 8.01
N VAL A 422 -20.72 7.42 8.21
CA VAL A 422 -19.80 7.10 7.10
C VAL A 422 -19.62 5.59 6.98
N VAL A 423 -19.75 5.07 5.77
CA VAL A 423 -19.37 3.70 5.42
C VAL A 423 -18.18 3.76 4.49
N THR A 424 -17.08 3.16 4.89
CA THR A 424 -15.87 2.99 4.07
C THR A 424 -15.56 1.51 3.91
N GLY A 425 -14.51 1.18 3.18
CA GLY A 425 -14.17 -0.21 2.93
C GLY A 425 -13.06 -0.40 1.93
N GLY A 426 -12.67 -1.66 1.76
CA GLY A 426 -11.64 -2.07 0.82
C GLY A 426 -11.41 -3.58 0.91
N ARG A 427 -10.25 -4.03 0.46
CA ARG A 427 -9.95 -5.48 0.40
C ARG A 427 -9.69 -6.08 1.77
N VAL A 428 -8.61 -5.65 2.40
CA VAL A 428 -8.10 -6.25 3.63
C VAL A 428 -7.96 -5.15 4.68
N LEU A 429 -8.59 -5.34 5.83
CA LEU A 429 -8.38 -4.50 7.00
C LEU A 429 -7.42 -5.23 7.95
N ASP A 430 -6.14 -4.92 7.82
CA ASP A 430 -5.03 -5.42 8.64
C ASP A 430 -4.29 -4.25 9.33
N ALA A 431 -3.19 -4.53 10.03
CA ALA A 431 -2.43 -3.50 10.74
C ALA A 431 -1.86 -2.41 9.81
N ALA A 432 -1.46 -2.76 8.57
CA ALA A 432 -0.94 -1.79 7.60
C ALA A 432 -2.07 -0.88 7.10
N ALA A 433 -3.27 -1.44 6.87
CA ALA A 433 -4.44 -0.68 6.50
C ALA A 433 -4.90 0.32 7.59
N LEU A 434 -4.42 0.24 8.84
CA LEU A 434 -4.77 1.21 9.88
C LEU A 434 -3.93 2.49 9.84
N THR A 435 -2.80 2.51 9.13
CA THR A 435 -1.91 3.67 9.08
C THR A 435 -2.17 4.51 7.83
N GLU A 436 -1.95 3.91 6.66
CA GLU A 436 -1.87 4.58 5.35
C GLU A 436 -2.85 3.88 4.40
N SER A 437 -4.15 4.20 4.50
CA SER A 437 -5.17 3.62 3.63
C SER A 437 -6.40 4.52 3.54
N VAL A 438 -7.31 4.18 2.62
CA VAL A 438 -8.64 4.80 2.53
C VAL A 438 -9.43 4.65 3.84
N PRO A 439 -9.66 3.43 4.41
CA PRO A 439 -10.34 3.29 5.69
C PRO A 439 -9.73 4.12 6.83
N ALA A 440 -8.39 4.20 6.90
CA ALA A 440 -7.69 4.99 7.91
C ALA A 440 -7.92 6.50 7.72
N THR A 441 -7.82 6.97 6.47
CA THR A 441 -8.04 8.38 6.12
C THR A 441 -9.48 8.81 6.41
N VAL A 442 -10.45 8.03 5.94
CA VAL A 442 -11.88 8.27 6.18
C VAL A 442 -12.19 8.23 7.68
N GLY A 443 -11.67 7.23 8.38
CA GLY A 443 -11.83 7.06 9.82
C GLY A 443 -11.34 8.26 10.62
N ARG A 444 -10.10 8.72 10.37
CA ARG A 444 -9.52 9.89 11.05
C ARG A 444 -10.33 11.17 10.78
N LEU A 445 -10.73 11.39 9.54
CA LEU A 445 -11.49 12.57 9.13
C LEU A 445 -12.89 12.62 9.78
N ALA A 446 -13.58 11.48 9.86
CA ALA A 446 -14.88 11.38 10.52
C ALA A 446 -14.75 11.46 12.06
N MET A 447 -13.71 10.85 12.64
CA MET A 447 -13.42 10.92 14.08
C MET A 447 -13.21 12.34 14.56
N ALA A 448 -12.54 13.18 13.76
CA ALA A 448 -12.36 14.60 14.06
C ALA A 448 -13.69 15.37 14.21
N ARG A 449 -14.80 14.80 13.71
CA ARG A 449 -16.17 15.34 13.84
C ARG A 449 -17.07 14.52 14.75
N GLY A 450 -16.56 13.46 15.38
CA GLY A 450 -17.34 12.57 16.24
C GLY A 450 -18.39 11.74 15.50
N LEU A 451 -18.21 11.52 14.19
CA LEU A 451 -19.14 10.72 13.38
C LEU A 451 -18.82 9.23 13.47
N PRO A 452 -19.85 8.35 13.57
CA PRO A 452 -19.64 6.92 13.50
C PRO A 452 -19.16 6.51 12.10
N VAL A 453 -18.20 5.58 12.07
CA VAL A 453 -17.69 4.99 10.82
C VAL A 453 -17.87 3.48 10.83
N VAL A 454 -18.40 2.93 9.75
CA VAL A 454 -18.48 1.50 9.49
C VAL A 454 -17.51 1.13 8.38
N ALA A 455 -16.63 0.18 8.62
CA ALA A 455 -15.74 -0.36 7.59
C ALA A 455 -16.27 -1.70 7.07
N VAL A 456 -16.33 -1.84 5.75
CA VAL A 456 -16.67 -3.08 5.06
C VAL A 456 -15.43 -3.59 4.34
N ALA A 457 -14.95 -4.79 4.67
CA ALA A 457 -13.78 -5.37 4.04
C ALA A 457 -14.04 -6.79 3.55
N GLU A 458 -13.29 -7.29 2.56
CA GLU A 458 -13.35 -8.71 2.19
C GLU A 458 -12.82 -9.58 3.31
N GLU A 459 -11.75 -9.10 3.96
CA GLU A 459 -11.13 -9.73 5.11
C GLU A 459 -10.86 -8.71 6.22
N VAL A 460 -11.14 -9.11 7.46
CA VAL A 460 -10.85 -8.30 8.65
C VAL A 460 -9.92 -9.09 9.56
N HIS A 461 -8.66 -8.65 9.64
CA HIS A 461 -7.61 -9.25 10.48
C HIS A 461 -7.32 -8.42 11.74
N THR A 462 -8.08 -7.34 11.95
CA THR A 462 -7.96 -6.43 13.09
C THR A 462 -8.99 -6.71 14.18
N SER A 463 -8.62 -6.44 15.42
CA SER A 463 -9.53 -6.38 16.55
C SER A 463 -10.34 -5.08 16.57
N ARG A 464 -11.47 -5.10 17.30
CA ARG A 464 -12.29 -3.90 17.54
C ARG A 464 -11.51 -2.77 18.20
N ARG A 465 -10.53 -3.09 19.04
CA ARG A 465 -9.73 -2.09 19.76
C ARG A 465 -8.80 -1.35 18.82
N GLU A 466 -8.21 -2.03 17.85
CA GLU A 466 -7.27 -1.44 16.89
C GLU A 466 -8.02 -0.49 15.93
N VAL A 467 -9.15 -0.92 15.37
CA VAL A 467 -9.93 -0.08 14.44
C VAL A 467 -10.58 1.13 15.14
N ALA A 468 -10.93 1.01 16.43
CA ALA A 468 -11.44 2.14 17.20
C ALA A 468 -10.41 3.27 17.38
N GLN A 469 -9.10 2.98 17.30
CA GLN A 469 -8.05 4.01 17.37
C GLN A 469 -8.05 4.96 16.18
N ILE A 470 -8.65 4.54 15.06
CA ILE A 470 -8.77 5.34 13.84
C ILE A 470 -10.23 5.76 13.58
N GLY A 471 -11.11 5.71 14.58
CA GLY A 471 -12.49 6.20 14.47
C GLY A 471 -13.51 5.20 13.92
N ILE A 472 -13.10 3.97 13.61
CA ILE A 472 -14.02 2.95 13.09
C ILE A 472 -14.85 2.36 14.25
N SER A 473 -16.16 2.55 14.17
CA SER A 473 -17.16 2.11 15.15
C SER A 473 -17.63 0.67 14.93
N GLY A 474 -17.56 0.16 13.69
CA GLY A 474 -17.95 -1.20 13.34
C GLY A 474 -17.23 -1.72 12.11
N THR A 475 -16.97 -3.03 12.07
CA THR A 475 -16.33 -3.71 10.94
C THR A 475 -17.18 -4.88 10.49
N TYR A 476 -17.37 -5.04 9.19
CA TYR A 476 -18.10 -6.15 8.60
C TYR A 476 -17.31 -6.76 7.45
N GLU A 477 -17.22 -8.09 7.42
CA GLU A 477 -16.76 -8.80 6.23
C GLU A 477 -17.84 -8.76 5.13
N VAL A 478 -17.47 -8.60 3.87
CA VAL A 478 -18.41 -8.67 2.72
C VAL A 478 -19.19 -9.98 2.80
N VAL A 479 -18.48 -11.11 2.91
CA VAL A 479 -19.03 -12.44 3.18
C VAL A 479 -18.65 -12.87 4.60
N GLU A 480 -19.65 -13.14 5.45
CA GLU A 480 -19.38 -13.64 6.81
C GLU A 480 -18.86 -15.08 6.78
N ARG A 481 -17.58 -15.29 7.06
CA ARG A 481 -16.99 -16.65 7.11
C ARG A 481 -17.60 -17.52 8.22
N ARG A 482 -18.22 -16.93 9.26
CA ARG A 482 -18.81 -17.67 10.41
C ARG A 482 -20.05 -18.51 10.09
N ARG A 483 -20.59 -18.50 8.86
CA ARG A 483 -21.64 -19.44 8.44
C ARG A 483 -21.16 -20.53 7.48
N ALA A 484 -19.92 -20.47 7.00
CA ALA A 484 -19.32 -21.51 6.15
C ALA A 484 -18.68 -22.66 6.95
N GLY A 485 -19.06 -22.81 8.23
CA GLY A 485 -18.65 -23.91 9.11
C GLY A 485 -19.48 -25.19 8.96
N VAL A 486 -20.29 -25.32 7.91
CA VAL A 486 -20.82 -26.62 7.49
C VAL A 486 -19.85 -27.16 6.45
N ALA A 487 -19.13 -28.21 6.83
CA ALA A 487 -18.32 -29.00 5.91
C ALA A 487 -19.14 -29.26 4.64
N ALA A 488 -18.60 -28.90 3.48
CA ALA A 488 -19.17 -29.33 2.21
C ALA A 488 -19.30 -30.85 2.26
N PRO A 489 -20.50 -31.43 2.09
CA PRO A 489 -20.62 -32.89 2.04
C PRO A 489 -19.88 -33.37 0.80
N ALA A 490 -18.88 -34.21 1.01
CA ALA A 490 -18.27 -34.95 -0.07
C ALA A 490 -19.29 -35.97 -0.58
N GLY A 491 -19.75 -35.76 -1.81
CA GLY A 491 -20.57 -36.72 -2.57
C GLY A 491 -21.94 -36.19 -2.97
N GLU A 492 -22.09 -35.80 -4.23
CA GLU A 492 -22.80 -36.59 -5.26
C GLU A 492 -23.05 -35.75 -6.53
N THR A 493 -22.93 -36.43 -7.66
CA THR A 493 -23.02 -35.93 -9.03
C THR A 493 -24.42 -35.43 -9.41
N GLY A 494 -24.54 -34.18 -9.88
CA GLY A 494 -25.78 -33.68 -10.50
C GLY A 494 -25.78 -32.16 -10.75
N THR A 495 -25.60 -31.77 -12.01
CA THR A 495 -26.00 -30.50 -12.68
C THR A 495 -26.14 -29.21 -11.85
N GLY A 496 -25.22 -28.27 -12.09
CA GLY A 496 -25.37 -26.85 -11.74
C GLY A 496 -24.65 -26.46 -10.45
N HIS A 497 -23.33 -26.25 -10.51
CA HIS A 497 -22.64 -25.55 -9.42
C HIS A 497 -23.25 -24.15 -9.32
N PRO A 498 -23.80 -23.72 -8.16
CA PRO A 498 -24.36 -22.39 -8.04
C PRO A 498 -23.25 -21.39 -8.36
N VAL A 499 -23.48 -20.58 -9.39
CA VAL A 499 -22.57 -19.48 -9.76
C VAL A 499 -22.48 -18.59 -8.52
N ALA A 500 -21.27 -18.44 -7.97
CA ALA A 500 -21.06 -17.55 -6.84
C ALA A 500 -21.60 -16.15 -7.23
N PRO A 501 -22.38 -15.49 -6.36
CA PRO A 501 -22.93 -14.18 -6.67
C PRO A 501 -21.81 -13.20 -7.01
N ALA A 502 -22.05 -12.34 -7.99
CA ALA A 502 -21.07 -11.35 -8.40
C ALA A 502 -20.65 -10.48 -7.19
N PRO A 503 -19.36 -10.05 -7.10
CA PRO A 503 -18.88 -9.26 -5.96
C PRO A 503 -19.74 -8.04 -5.62
N ALA A 504 -20.27 -7.35 -6.63
CA ALA A 504 -21.20 -6.23 -6.45
C ALA A 504 -22.50 -6.62 -5.73
N GLU A 505 -23.05 -7.80 -6.00
CA GLU A 505 -24.29 -8.28 -5.35
C GLU A 505 -24.03 -8.65 -3.89
N LEU A 506 -22.88 -9.23 -3.58
CA LEU A 506 -22.47 -9.50 -2.21
C LEU A 506 -22.31 -8.20 -1.40
N LEU A 507 -21.72 -7.19 -2.03
CA LEU A 507 -21.53 -5.89 -1.41
C LEU A 507 -22.86 -5.13 -1.24
N ALA A 508 -23.77 -5.21 -2.21
CA ALA A 508 -25.13 -4.68 -2.08
C ALA A 508 -25.89 -5.36 -0.93
N ALA A 509 -25.90 -6.70 -0.88
CA ALA A 509 -26.51 -7.44 0.22
C ALA A 509 -25.90 -7.07 1.59
N ARG A 510 -24.60 -6.74 1.63
CA ARG A 510 -23.94 -6.23 2.84
C ARG A 510 -24.40 -4.81 3.18
N GLY A 511 -24.49 -3.90 2.21
CA GLY A 511 -25.01 -2.54 2.40
C GLY A 511 -26.42 -2.57 3.01
N SER A 512 -27.29 -3.43 2.48
CA SER A 512 -28.65 -3.67 2.99
C SER A 512 -28.67 -4.12 4.47
N ARG A 513 -27.77 -5.04 4.86
CA ARG A 513 -27.65 -5.48 6.26
C ARG A 513 -27.15 -4.38 7.19
N ILE A 514 -26.20 -3.57 6.72
CA ILE A 514 -25.66 -2.46 7.50
C ILE A 514 -26.74 -1.39 7.69
N ALA A 515 -27.48 -1.03 6.64
CA ALA A 515 -28.59 -0.09 6.73
C ALA A 515 -29.60 -0.51 7.80
N ARG A 516 -30.04 -1.78 7.84
CA ARG A 516 -30.94 -2.27 8.91
C ARG A 516 -30.40 -2.18 10.35
N THR A 517 -29.09 -2.05 10.51
CA THR A 517 -28.44 -1.98 11.82
C THR A 517 -28.13 -0.55 12.24
N TRP A 518 -27.77 0.30 11.26
CA TRP A 518 -27.25 1.65 11.48
C TRP A 518 -28.19 2.77 11.05
N SER A 519 -29.24 2.44 10.29
CA SER A 519 -30.38 3.31 9.99
C SER A 519 -31.57 2.97 10.90
N SER A 520 -32.44 3.96 11.13
CA SER A 520 -33.45 4.00 12.19
C SER A 520 -34.69 3.14 11.94
#